data_AF-A0A1A9AM28-F1
#
_entry.id   AF-A0A1A9AM28-F1
#
_cell.length_a   1.000
_cell.length_b   1.000
_cell.length_c   1.000
_cell.angle_alpha   90.00
_cell.angle_beta   90.00
_cell.angle_gamma   90.00
#
_symmetry.space_group_name_H-M   'P 1'
#
loop_
_entity.id
_entity.type
_entity.pdbx_description
1 polymer ?
#
loop_
_entity_poly.entity_id
_entity_poly.type
_entity_poly.pdbx_seq_one_letter_code
_entity_poly.pdbx_strand_id
1 'polypeptide(L)'
;MDDAEQNNKVQKLSYDFKERILSGLPKYELYEKLNDACENCGYCTYCNFNRTVLNRYNENLYELCCTFAKNLVMLPEILQDETVEVDGCKYFTFWIHDEIRKRLNNKEIDDNNISRILTILLQVHHRIKSSPKPNICYFDYYRKTDLILWKKFKDLYDYSLNFEDIKSKIATDDNLCPIYLKYITYIESSYEDFKNECCNHSEKCPNELNLKDWCSKHDFILKLSCKESQSIAPEISQDTKDQLLQKEQEGDRSHRTNFPSHDTHGDGITTSTDYYAKLGVSISFLGILSSFFYLYKYTTFGNWINSKILKQKINANLDQNSQTFLEHDLNNMDESLYNDDYNVTYHPS
;
A
#
# COMPACT_ATOMS: atom_id res chain seq x y z
N MET A 1 15.46 21.21 1.57
CA MET A 1 14.37 20.56 0.81
C MET A 1 14.79 19.11 0.78
N ASP A 2 14.23 18.33 1.69
CA ASP A 2 14.82 17.08 2.16
C ASP A 2 14.75 15.96 1.11
N ASP A 3 15.80 15.14 1.05
CA ASP A 3 15.92 13.99 0.13
C ASP A 3 14.72 13.02 0.26
N ALA A 4 14.11 12.94 1.44
CA ALA A 4 12.90 12.15 1.69
C ALA A 4 11.66 12.67 0.94
N GLU A 5 11.50 13.99 0.84
CA GLU A 5 10.35 14.62 0.16
C GLU A 5 10.47 14.47 -1.36
N GLN A 6 11.69 14.62 -1.89
CA GLN A 6 11.98 14.40 -3.30
C GLN A 6 11.76 12.92 -3.69
N ASN A 7 12.20 11.97 -2.85
CA ASN A 7 12.00 10.54 -3.08
C ASN A 7 10.52 10.13 -3.07
N ASN A 8 9.72 10.68 -2.14
CA ASN A 8 8.28 10.39 -2.08
C ASN A 8 7.53 10.93 -3.32
N LYS A 9 7.91 12.12 -3.80
CA LYS A 9 7.36 12.70 -5.03
C LYS A 9 7.68 11.86 -6.27
N VAL A 10 8.91 11.37 -6.41
CA VAL A 10 9.33 10.50 -7.51
C VAL A 10 8.59 9.16 -7.48
N GLN A 11 8.42 8.56 -6.30
CA GLN A 11 7.66 7.30 -6.14
C GLN A 11 6.19 7.47 -6.53
N LYS A 12 5.55 8.56 -6.11
CA LYS A 12 4.15 8.86 -6.46
C LYS A 12 3.97 9.08 -7.96
N LEU A 13 4.92 9.76 -8.61
CA LEU A 13 4.88 10.02 -10.05
C LEU A 13 5.10 8.73 -10.87
N SER A 14 6.01 7.86 -10.43
CA SER A 14 6.23 6.52 -11.01
C SER A 14 4.97 5.65 -10.93
N TYR A 15 4.26 5.69 -9.79
CA TYR A 15 3.00 4.97 -9.60
C TYR A 15 1.92 5.40 -10.62
N ASP A 16 1.78 6.71 -10.83
CA ASP A 16 0.77 7.25 -11.77
C ASP A 16 0.97 6.77 -13.21
N PHE A 17 2.20 6.74 -13.71
CA PHE A 17 2.46 6.25 -15.07
C PHE A 17 2.25 4.74 -15.20
N LYS A 18 2.70 3.97 -14.19
CA LYS A 18 2.54 2.52 -14.18
C LYS A 18 1.07 2.12 -14.28
N GLU A 19 0.21 2.68 -13.43
CA GLU A 19 -1.21 2.35 -13.41
C GLU A 19 -1.91 2.70 -14.72
N ARG A 20 -1.58 3.83 -15.35
CA ARG A 20 -2.16 4.20 -16.65
C ARG A 20 -1.82 3.21 -17.77
N ILE A 21 -0.61 2.65 -17.74
CA ILE A 21 -0.18 1.67 -18.73
C ILE A 21 -0.73 0.28 -18.43
N LEU A 22 -0.65 -0.19 -17.18
CA LEU A 22 -0.95 -1.58 -16.83
C LEU A 22 -2.40 -1.84 -16.40
N SER A 23 -3.15 -0.84 -15.94
CA SER A 23 -4.55 -1.02 -15.57
C SER A 23 -5.38 -1.44 -16.79
N GLY A 24 -6.29 -2.40 -16.61
CA GLY A 24 -7.04 -3.02 -17.69
C GLY A 24 -6.33 -4.16 -18.41
N LEU A 25 -5.06 -4.45 -18.08
CA LEU A 25 -4.33 -5.55 -18.73
C LEU A 25 -4.58 -6.88 -18.00
N PRO A 26 -4.92 -7.98 -18.70
CA PRO A 26 -5.38 -9.21 -18.06
C PRO A 26 -4.42 -9.74 -17.01
N LYS A 27 -3.11 -9.80 -17.32
CA LYS A 27 -2.10 -10.36 -16.42
C LYS A 27 -1.76 -9.42 -15.26
N TYR A 28 -2.02 -8.12 -15.36
CA TYR A 28 -1.87 -7.17 -14.25
C TYR A 28 -3.08 -7.25 -13.30
N GLU A 29 -4.28 -7.42 -13.85
CA GLU A 29 -5.53 -7.54 -13.07
C GLU A 29 -5.61 -8.82 -12.24
N LEU A 30 -4.79 -9.85 -12.51
CA LEU A 30 -4.74 -11.06 -11.68
C LEU A 30 -4.37 -10.79 -10.23
N TYR A 31 -3.66 -9.68 -9.94
CA TYR A 31 -3.40 -9.27 -8.56
C TYR A 31 -4.69 -9.01 -7.78
N GLU A 32 -5.79 -8.62 -8.44
CA GLU A 32 -7.07 -8.42 -7.77
C GLU A 32 -7.63 -9.73 -7.20
N LYS A 33 -7.43 -10.87 -7.88
CA LYS A 33 -7.80 -12.19 -7.34
C LYS A 33 -7.05 -12.53 -6.05
N LEU A 34 -5.82 -12.02 -5.90
CA LEU A 34 -5.02 -12.18 -4.69
C LEU A 34 -5.41 -11.17 -3.60
N ASN A 35 -6.03 -10.04 -3.96
CA ASN A 35 -6.46 -9.01 -3.01
C ASN A 35 -7.75 -9.37 -2.26
N ASP A 36 -8.48 -10.39 -2.72
CA ASP A 36 -9.68 -10.91 -2.04
C ASP A 36 -9.38 -11.22 -0.56
N ALA A 37 -9.93 -10.42 0.36
CA ALA A 37 -9.63 -10.53 1.78
C ALA A 37 -10.11 -11.86 2.38
N CYS A 38 -9.30 -12.44 3.28
CA CYS A 38 -9.71 -13.52 4.17
C CYS A 38 -9.91 -12.95 5.58
N GLU A 39 -11.09 -12.39 5.85
CA GLU A 39 -11.46 -12.00 7.20
C GLU A 39 -12.13 -13.17 7.93
N ASN A 40 -11.54 -13.62 9.03
CA ASN A 40 -12.06 -14.70 9.88
C ASN A 40 -12.31 -16.03 9.12
N CYS A 41 -11.62 -16.25 7.99
CA CYS A 41 -11.75 -17.48 7.23
C CYS A 41 -10.85 -18.59 7.82
N GLY A 42 -11.09 -19.86 7.47
CA GLY A 42 -10.40 -21.01 8.07
C GLY A 42 -8.87 -20.97 7.98
N TYR A 43 -8.33 -20.26 6.97
CA TYR A 43 -6.89 -20.09 6.78
C TYR A 43 -6.23 -19.16 7.82
N CYS A 44 -6.98 -18.32 8.52
CA CYS A 44 -6.46 -17.49 9.61
C CYS A 44 -5.85 -18.33 10.76
N THR A 45 -6.22 -19.61 10.88
CA THR A 45 -5.68 -20.53 11.89
C THR A 45 -4.16 -20.61 11.86
N TYR A 46 -3.54 -20.53 10.67
CA TYR A 46 -2.08 -20.53 10.52
C TYR A 46 -1.40 -19.27 11.10
N CYS A 47 -2.16 -18.18 11.25
CA CYS A 47 -1.70 -16.86 11.69
C CYS A 47 -2.01 -16.55 13.16
N ASN A 48 -2.88 -17.32 13.82
CA ASN A 48 -3.42 -17.01 15.16
C ASN A 48 -2.33 -16.76 16.21
N PHE A 49 -1.26 -17.55 16.21
CA PHE A 49 -0.14 -17.39 17.13
C PHE A 49 0.55 -16.02 17.05
N ASN A 50 0.47 -15.35 15.89
CA ASN A 50 1.16 -14.09 15.62
C ASN A 50 0.21 -12.87 15.59
N ARG A 51 -1.08 -13.03 15.89
CA ARG A 51 -2.09 -11.97 15.81
C ARG A 51 -1.69 -10.70 16.56
N THR A 52 -1.35 -10.83 17.84
CA THR A 52 -0.98 -9.69 18.69
C THR A 52 0.27 -8.98 18.20
N VAL A 53 1.24 -9.72 17.65
CA VAL A 53 2.50 -9.16 17.14
C VAL A 53 2.25 -8.39 15.85
N LEU A 54 1.51 -8.97 14.90
CA LEU A 54 1.18 -8.33 13.63
C LEU A 54 0.38 -7.04 13.83
N ASN A 55 -0.66 -7.09 14.67
CA ASN A 55 -1.51 -5.93 14.95
C ASN A 55 -0.76 -4.77 15.62
N ARG A 56 0.33 -5.04 16.35
CA ARG A 56 1.18 -3.99 16.93
C ARG A 56 1.87 -3.16 15.85
N TYR A 57 2.25 -3.78 14.74
CA TYR A 57 2.88 -3.09 13.62
C TYR A 57 1.86 -2.32 12.78
N ASN A 58 0.79 -2.99 12.37
CA ASN A 58 -0.34 -2.40 11.65
C ASN A 58 -1.53 -3.36 11.80
N GLU A 59 -2.71 -2.81 12.12
CA GLU A 59 -3.93 -3.60 12.37
C GLU A 59 -4.36 -4.46 11.17
N ASN A 60 -3.97 -4.06 9.95
CA ASN A 60 -4.27 -4.78 8.71
C ASN A 60 -3.25 -5.88 8.37
N LEU A 61 -2.20 -6.08 9.19
CA LEU A 61 -1.20 -7.13 8.95
C LEU A 61 -1.67 -8.52 9.35
N TYR A 62 -2.52 -8.63 10.37
CA TYR A 62 -3.10 -9.94 10.70
C TYR A 62 -4.03 -10.42 9.59
N GLU A 63 -4.84 -9.51 9.04
CA GLU A 63 -5.67 -9.79 7.87
C GLU A 63 -4.81 -10.14 6.64
N LEU A 64 -3.74 -9.39 6.37
CA LEU A 64 -2.80 -9.74 5.31
C LEU A 64 -2.20 -11.14 5.51
N CYS A 65 -1.89 -11.54 6.75
CA CYS A 65 -1.42 -12.89 7.05
C CYS A 65 -2.47 -13.95 6.70
N CYS A 66 -3.74 -13.71 7.04
CA CYS A 66 -4.85 -14.60 6.67
C CYS A 66 -4.97 -14.73 5.15
N THR A 67 -4.93 -13.61 4.41
CA THR A 67 -4.99 -13.59 2.95
C THR A 67 -3.78 -14.27 2.33
N PHE A 68 -2.57 -14.06 2.88
CA PHE A 68 -1.36 -14.79 2.50
C PHE A 68 -1.54 -16.30 2.65
N ALA A 69 -2.06 -16.77 3.79
CA ALA A 69 -2.30 -18.19 4.04
C ALA A 69 -3.34 -18.78 3.07
N LYS A 70 -4.45 -18.08 2.84
CA LYS A 70 -5.49 -18.46 1.86
C LYS A 70 -4.89 -18.58 0.46
N ASN A 71 -4.24 -17.51 0.00
CA ASN A 71 -3.68 -17.43 -1.34
C ASN A 71 -2.59 -18.48 -1.55
N LEU A 72 -1.76 -18.74 -0.54
CA LEU A 72 -0.76 -19.81 -0.63
C LEU A 72 -1.44 -21.17 -0.79
N VAL A 73 -2.47 -21.50 -0.01
CA VAL A 73 -3.14 -22.80 -0.15
C VAL A 73 -3.92 -22.92 -1.46
N MET A 74 -4.58 -21.85 -1.89
CA MET A 74 -5.50 -21.85 -3.03
C MET A 74 -4.87 -21.34 -4.34
N LEU A 75 -3.55 -21.15 -4.38
CA LEU A 75 -2.88 -20.54 -5.53
C LEU A 75 -3.17 -21.26 -6.86
N PRO A 76 -3.14 -22.61 -6.92
CA PRO A 76 -3.45 -23.34 -8.15
C PRO A 76 -4.88 -23.08 -8.65
N GLU A 77 -5.84 -22.97 -7.73
CA GLU A 77 -7.24 -22.68 -8.05
C GLU A 77 -7.45 -21.21 -8.45
N ILE A 78 -6.78 -20.27 -7.76
CA ILE A 78 -6.86 -18.83 -8.07
C ILE A 78 -6.34 -18.53 -9.48
N LEU A 79 -5.28 -19.23 -9.89
CA LEU A 79 -4.60 -19.06 -11.18
C LEU A 79 -4.93 -20.18 -12.18
N GLN A 80 -6.03 -20.90 -11.99
CA GLN A 80 -6.38 -22.07 -12.80
C GLN A 80 -6.59 -21.72 -14.29
N ASP A 81 -7.18 -20.56 -14.56
CA ASP A 81 -7.50 -20.11 -15.91
C ASP A 81 -6.33 -19.39 -16.61
N GLU A 82 -5.17 -19.32 -15.96
CA GLU A 82 -4.02 -18.57 -16.45
C GLU A 82 -3.13 -19.37 -17.40
N THR A 83 -2.44 -18.65 -18.29
CA THR A 83 -1.52 -19.27 -19.25
C THR A 83 -0.28 -19.84 -18.56
N VAL A 84 0.36 -20.82 -19.21
CA VAL A 84 1.62 -21.44 -18.76
C VAL A 84 2.76 -20.42 -18.53
N GLU A 85 2.64 -19.23 -19.12
CA GLU A 85 3.61 -18.14 -18.98
C GLU A 85 3.61 -17.52 -17.57
N VAL A 86 2.51 -17.63 -16.83
CA VAL A 86 2.38 -17.09 -15.48
C VAL A 86 3.05 -18.04 -14.48
N ASP A 87 4.23 -17.64 -14.00
CA ASP A 87 4.85 -18.29 -12.84
C ASP A 87 4.09 -17.86 -11.58
N GLY A 88 3.11 -18.67 -11.17
CA GLY A 88 2.22 -18.37 -10.05
C GLY A 88 2.98 -18.10 -8.74
N CYS A 89 4.10 -18.80 -8.50
CA CYS A 89 4.89 -18.61 -7.29
C CYS A 89 5.64 -17.28 -7.28
N LYS A 90 6.19 -16.85 -8.42
CA LYS A 90 6.74 -15.48 -8.57
C LYS A 90 5.66 -14.44 -8.40
N TYR A 91 4.52 -14.64 -9.07
CA TYR A 91 3.39 -13.73 -9.03
C TYR A 91 2.91 -13.50 -7.58
N PHE A 92 2.69 -14.58 -6.84
CA PHE A 92 2.36 -14.57 -5.42
C PHE A 92 3.44 -13.89 -4.56
N THR A 93 4.71 -14.22 -4.80
CA THR A 93 5.83 -13.66 -4.01
C THR A 93 5.95 -12.16 -4.20
N PHE A 94 5.80 -11.65 -5.42
CA PHE A 94 5.81 -10.22 -5.68
C PHE A 94 4.60 -9.51 -5.08
N TRP A 95 3.41 -10.13 -5.16
CA TRP A 95 2.20 -9.60 -4.52
C TRP A 95 2.39 -9.39 -3.02
N ILE A 96 2.85 -10.39 -2.27
CA ILE A 96 2.93 -10.26 -0.81
C ILE A 96 3.95 -9.20 -0.37
N HIS A 97 5.08 -9.09 -1.05
CA HIS A 97 6.07 -8.04 -0.74
C HIS A 97 5.53 -6.63 -1.06
N ASP A 98 4.75 -6.49 -2.13
CA ASP A 98 4.06 -5.25 -2.51
C ASP A 98 3.00 -4.85 -1.46
N GLU A 99 2.19 -5.80 -1.01
CA GLU A 99 1.15 -5.59 0.00
C GLU A 99 1.71 -5.26 1.39
N ILE A 100 2.85 -5.85 1.76
CA ILE A 100 3.60 -5.45 2.95
C ILE A 100 4.07 -4.01 2.79
N ARG A 101 4.78 -3.68 1.70
CA ARG A 101 5.28 -2.32 1.45
C ARG A 101 4.17 -1.27 1.55
N LYS A 102 3.02 -1.49 0.90
CA LYS A 102 1.87 -0.56 0.96
C LYS A 102 1.38 -0.30 2.38
N ARG A 103 1.28 -1.34 3.23
CA ARG A 103 0.81 -1.21 4.62
C ARG A 103 1.85 -0.58 5.55
N LEU A 104 3.13 -0.69 5.22
CA LEU A 104 4.23 -0.16 6.02
C LEU A 104 4.62 1.27 5.61
N ASN A 105 4.44 1.66 4.36
CA ASN A 105 4.77 3.02 3.87
C ASN A 105 4.09 4.18 4.64
N ASN A 106 3.07 3.89 5.46
CA ASN A 106 2.40 4.88 6.31
C ASN A 106 3.07 5.10 7.68
N LYS A 107 4.19 4.43 7.98
CA LYS A 107 4.94 4.57 9.24
C LYS A 107 6.43 4.59 8.92
N GLU A 108 7.21 5.45 9.57
CA GLU A 108 8.68 5.34 9.58
C GLU A 108 9.03 3.99 10.21
N ILE A 109 9.23 2.98 9.37
CA ILE A 109 9.45 1.62 9.80
C ILE A 109 10.93 1.30 9.67
N ASP A 110 11.55 1.09 10.82
CA ASP A 110 12.84 0.43 10.95
C ASP A 110 12.82 -0.97 10.29
N ASP A 111 13.89 -1.30 9.56
CA ASP A 111 14.14 -2.56 8.86
C ASP A 111 13.88 -3.81 9.72
N ASN A 112 14.04 -3.67 11.04
CA ASN A 112 13.78 -4.73 12.01
C ASN A 112 12.30 -5.18 12.02
N ASN A 113 11.35 -4.26 11.80
CA ASN A 113 9.93 -4.62 11.79
C ASN A 113 9.55 -5.39 10.52
N ILE A 114 10.10 -4.99 9.37
CA ILE A 114 9.93 -5.71 8.09
C ILE A 114 10.44 -7.14 8.24
N SER A 115 11.65 -7.28 8.80
CA SER A 115 12.29 -8.56 9.07
C SER A 115 11.42 -9.49 9.92
N ARG A 116 10.80 -8.94 10.97
CA ARG A 116 9.90 -9.70 11.84
C ARG A 116 8.60 -10.10 11.17
N ILE A 117 8.01 -9.25 10.33
CA ILE A 117 6.81 -9.58 9.54
C ILE A 117 7.11 -10.71 8.56
N LEU A 118 8.20 -10.62 7.80
CA LEU A 118 8.59 -11.65 6.84
C LEU A 118 8.91 -12.98 7.53
N THR A 119 9.56 -12.95 8.69
CA THR A 119 9.80 -14.16 9.52
C THR A 119 8.49 -14.82 9.96
N ILE A 120 7.48 -14.02 10.33
CA ILE A 120 6.15 -14.55 10.68
C ILE A 120 5.49 -15.23 9.48
N LEU A 121 5.57 -14.62 8.29
CA LEU A 121 5.03 -15.22 7.06
C LEU A 121 5.78 -16.50 6.67
N LEU A 122 7.09 -16.57 6.88
CA LEU A 122 7.88 -17.80 6.70
C LEU A 122 7.43 -18.92 7.64
N GLN A 123 7.12 -18.60 8.91
CA GLN A 123 6.56 -19.59 9.84
C GLN A 123 5.18 -20.09 9.38
N VAL A 124 4.34 -19.20 8.86
CA VAL A 124 3.02 -19.55 8.32
C VAL A 124 3.17 -20.47 7.10
N HIS A 125 4.08 -20.12 6.18
CA HIS A 125 4.45 -20.98 5.04
C HIS A 125 4.87 -22.38 5.50
N HIS A 126 5.76 -22.49 6.49
CA HIS A 126 6.23 -23.78 6.99
C HIS A 126 5.11 -24.64 7.61
N ARG A 127 4.17 -24.01 8.34
CA ARG A 127 2.98 -24.71 8.87
C ARG A 127 2.07 -25.21 7.75
N ILE A 128 1.87 -24.42 6.69
CA ILE A 128 1.06 -24.81 5.52
C ILE A 128 1.74 -25.95 4.75
N LYS A 129 3.05 -25.86 4.53
CA LYS A 129 3.86 -26.89 3.87
C LYS A 129 3.81 -28.23 4.62
N SER A 130 3.67 -28.19 5.94
CA SER A 130 3.54 -29.37 6.80
C SER A 130 2.09 -29.88 6.92
N SER A 131 1.14 -29.25 6.22
CA SER A 131 -0.27 -29.61 6.27
C SER A 131 -0.65 -30.64 5.19
N PRO A 132 -1.84 -31.28 5.28
CA PRO A 132 -2.29 -32.27 4.29
C PRO A 132 -2.47 -31.74 2.87
N LYS A 133 -2.53 -30.42 2.69
CA LYS A 133 -2.57 -29.73 1.39
C LYS A 133 -1.31 -28.88 1.24
N PRO A 134 -0.13 -29.48 1.02
CA PRO A 134 1.10 -28.71 0.93
C PRO A 134 1.09 -27.84 -0.33
N ASN A 135 1.45 -26.57 -0.18
CA ASN A 135 1.68 -25.67 -1.30
C ASN A 135 3.06 -25.95 -1.94
N ILE A 136 3.15 -25.77 -3.27
CA ILE A 136 4.36 -26.02 -4.07
C ILE A 136 5.35 -24.85 -4.11
N CYS A 137 4.89 -23.64 -3.79
CA CYS A 137 5.71 -22.45 -3.82
C CYS A 137 6.68 -22.43 -2.65
N TYR A 138 7.91 -22.09 -2.98
CA TYR A 138 8.90 -21.73 -1.99
C TYR A 138 8.69 -20.27 -1.58
N PHE A 139 8.71 -20.01 -0.27
CA PHE A 139 8.72 -18.67 0.28
C PHE A 139 9.85 -18.60 1.29
N ASP A 140 10.67 -17.55 1.19
CA ASP A 140 11.78 -17.34 2.11
C ASP A 140 11.97 -15.86 2.41
N TYR A 141 12.67 -15.63 3.52
CA TYR A 141 12.98 -14.32 4.05
C TYR A 141 14.40 -13.90 3.65
N TYR A 142 14.49 -12.93 2.74
CA TYR A 142 15.76 -12.38 2.28
C TYR A 142 16.06 -11.05 2.97
N ARG A 143 16.74 -11.12 4.13
CA ARG A 143 17.10 -9.94 4.92
C ARG A 143 17.83 -8.85 4.12
N LYS A 144 18.64 -9.25 3.14
CA LYS A 144 19.46 -8.33 2.33
C LYS A 144 18.68 -7.66 1.19
N THR A 145 17.43 -8.08 0.96
CA THR A 145 16.54 -7.53 -0.07
C THR A 145 15.54 -6.59 0.60
N ASP A 146 15.73 -5.28 0.46
CA ASP A 146 14.78 -4.31 0.97
C ASP A 146 13.49 -4.24 0.12
N LEU A 147 12.45 -3.58 0.65
CA LEU A 147 11.15 -3.46 -0.02
C LEU A 147 11.18 -2.57 -1.27
N ILE A 148 12.18 -1.72 -1.44
CA ILE A 148 12.38 -0.89 -2.63
C ILE A 148 12.90 -1.78 -3.77
N LEU A 149 13.84 -2.68 -3.48
CA LEU A 149 14.35 -3.64 -4.45
C LEU A 149 13.28 -4.67 -4.83
N TRP A 150 12.48 -5.15 -3.87
CA TRP A 150 11.30 -5.98 -4.17
C TRP A 150 10.29 -5.29 -5.08
N LYS A 151 10.06 -3.98 -4.89
CA LYS A 151 9.21 -3.20 -5.80
C LYS A 151 9.74 -3.24 -7.23
N LYS A 152 11.05 -3.04 -7.41
CA LYS A 152 11.68 -3.08 -8.73
C LYS A 152 11.56 -4.47 -9.37
N PHE A 153 11.74 -5.54 -8.61
CA PHE A 153 11.54 -6.90 -9.12
C PHE A 153 10.13 -7.12 -9.65
N LYS A 154 9.12 -6.67 -8.88
CA LYS A 154 7.72 -6.71 -9.31
C LYS A 154 7.49 -5.89 -10.57
N ASP A 155 7.96 -4.64 -10.61
CA ASP A 155 7.73 -3.75 -11.75
C ASP A 155 8.36 -4.29 -13.05
N LEU A 156 9.54 -4.90 -12.95
CA LEU A 156 10.22 -5.58 -14.05
C LEU A 156 9.44 -6.81 -14.52
N TYR A 157 8.97 -7.62 -13.58
CA TYR A 157 8.14 -8.79 -13.89
C TYR A 157 6.83 -8.39 -14.57
N ASP A 158 6.11 -7.43 -13.99
CA ASP A 158 4.86 -6.87 -14.51
C ASP A 158 5.03 -6.39 -15.96
N TYR A 159 6.10 -5.63 -16.23
CA TYR A 159 6.43 -5.15 -17.58
C TYR A 159 6.64 -6.31 -18.55
N SER A 160 7.51 -7.26 -18.19
CA SER A 160 7.87 -8.38 -19.06
C SER A 160 6.66 -9.26 -19.39
N LEU A 161 5.82 -9.50 -18.39
CA LEU A 161 4.67 -10.39 -18.49
C LEU A 161 3.57 -9.78 -19.36
N ASN A 162 3.37 -8.47 -19.28
CA ASN A 162 2.34 -7.72 -20.00
C ASN A 162 2.84 -7.07 -21.31
N PHE A 163 4.06 -7.36 -21.78
CA PHE A 163 4.67 -6.62 -22.89
C PHE A 163 3.82 -6.59 -24.17
N GLU A 164 3.27 -7.74 -24.60
CA GLU A 164 2.43 -7.79 -25.81
C GLU A 164 1.08 -7.05 -25.62
N ASP A 165 0.51 -7.09 -24.41
CA ASP A 165 -0.72 -6.36 -24.09
C ASP A 165 -0.47 -4.84 -24.05
N ILE A 166 0.66 -4.42 -23.45
CA ILE A 166 1.14 -3.03 -23.46
C ILE A 166 1.31 -2.55 -24.90
N LYS A 167 1.95 -3.35 -25.75
CA LYS A 167 2.16 -3.06 -27.17
C LYS A 167 0.86 -2.89 -27.93
N SER A 168 -0.11 -3.79 -27.73
CA SER A 168 -1.43 -3.67 -28.32
C SER A 168 -2.14 -2.41 -27.86
N LYS A 169 -2.13 -2.13 -26.55
CA LYS A 169 -2.79 -0.97 -25.94
C LYS A 169 -2.21 0.35 -26.45
N ILE A 170 -0.89 0.47 -26.57
CA ILE A 170 -0.22 1.66 -27.11
C ILE A 170 -0.51 1.84 -28.60
N ALA A 171 -0.60 0.75 -29.37
CA ALA A 171 -0.95 0.84 -30.79
C ALA A 171 -2.40 1.33 -31.03
N THR A 172 -3.28 1.20 -30.04
CA THR A 172 -4.69 1.62 -30.12
C THR A 172 -4.98 3.02 -29.56
N ASP A 173 -4.11 3.57 -28.71
CA ASP A 173 -4.29 4.90 -28.11
C ASP A 173 -2.99 5.71 -28.15
N ASP A 174 -2.89 6.62 -29.12
CA ASP A 174 -1.73 7.48 -29.34
C ASP A 174 -1.41 8.35 -28.11
N ASN A 175 -2.39 8.66 -27.26
CA ASN A 175 -2.17 9.46 -26.05
C ASN A 175 -1.36 8.70 -24.99
N LEU A 176 -1.31 7.36 -25.06
CA LEU A 176 -0.52 6.54 -24.14
C LEU A 176 0.97 6.57 -24.46
N CYS A 177 1.36 6.91 -25.68
CA CYS A 177 2.76 6.85 -26.08
C CYS A 177 3.68 7.77 -25.24
N PRO A 178 3.34 9.05 -24.96
CA PRO A 178 4.14 9.88 -24.05
C PRO A 178 4.22 9.35 -22.61
N ILE A 179 3.19 8.65 -22.13
CA ILE A 179 3.17 8.05 -20.78
C ILE A 179 4.01 6.77 -20.76
N TYR A 180 3.91 5.97 -21.81
CA TYR A 180 4.74 4.80 -22.01
C TYR A 180 6.20 5.18 -22.03
N LEU A 181 6.59 6.26 -22.73
CA LEU A 181 7.98 6.73 -22.74
C LEU A 181 8.49 7.04 -21.33
N LYS A 182 7.67 7.63 -20.44
CA LYS A 182 8.05 7.83 -19.03
C LYS A 182 8.11 6.52 -18.26
N TYR A 183 7.16 5.62 -18.49
CA TYR A 183 7.11 4.32 -17.84
C TYR A 183 8.29 3.42 -18.23
N ILE A 184 8.65 3.34 -19.52
CA ILE A 184 9.79 2.55 -19.99
C ILE A 184 11.12 3.09 -19.47
N THR A 185 11.29 4.42 -19.37
CA THR A 185 12.48 4.99 -18.73
C THR A 185 12.59 4.58 -17.25
N TYR A 186 11.47 4.52 -16.53
CA TYR A 186 11.44 4.01 -15.16
C TYR A 186 11.81 2.51 -15.10
N ILE A 187 11.30 1.70 -16.03
CA ILE A 187 11.62 0.27 -16.13
C ILE A 187 13.11 0.04 -16.49
N GLU A 188 13.66 0.82 -17.42
CA GLU A 188 15.09 0.82 -17.78
C GLU A 188 15.96 1.12 -16.55
N SER A 189 15.64 2.19 -15.82
CA SER A 189 16.36 2.52 -14.57
C SER A 189 16.24 1.41 -13.53
N SER A 190 15.04 0.82 -13.37
CA SER A 190 14.82 -0.28 -12.42
C SER A 190 15.63 -1.52 -12.77
N TYR A 191 15.85 -1.77 -14.06
CA TYR A 191 16.66 -2.89 -14.53
C TYR A 191 18.16 -2.66 -14.37
N GLU A 192 18.65 -1.43 -14.55
CA GLU A 192 20.03 -1.10 -14.21
C GLU A 192 20.30 -1.30 -12.71
N ASP A 193 19.39 -0.84 -11.86
CA ASP A 193 19.48 -1.06 -10.41
C ASP A 193 19.45 -2.55 -10.07
N PHE A 194 18.52 -3.30 -10.67
CA PHE A 194 18.48 -4.75 -10.56
C PHE A 194 19.82 -5.39 -10.94
N LYS A 195 20.41 -5.00 -12.08
CA LYS A 195 21.69 -5.56 -12.54
C LYS A 195 22.82 -5.30 -11.55
N ASN A 196 22.91 -4.06 -11.07
CA ASN A 196 23.91 -3.66 -10.09
C ASN A 196 23.76 -4.45 -8.78
N GLU A 197 22.52 -4.66 -8.34
CA GLU A 197 22.22 -5.28 -7.06
C GLU A 197 22.15 -6.81 -7.09
N CYS A 198 21.94 -7.44 -8.26
CA CYS A 198 21.72 -8.89 -8.38
C CYS A 198 22.72 -9.65 -9.23
N CYS A 199 23.27 -9.04 -10.28
CA CYS A 199 23.99 -9.79 -11.31
C CYS A 199 25.47 -10.00 -11.00
N ASN A 200 26.03 -9.23 -10.06
CA ASN A 200 27.43 -9.31 -9.65
C ASN A 200 27.59 -9.99 -8.28
N HIS A 201 27.48 -11.32 -8.22
CA HIS A 201 27.70 -12.15 -7.02
C HIS A 201 27.08 -11.55 -5.74
N SER A 202 25.81 -11.16 -5.83
CA SER A 202 25.11 -10.50 -4.73
C SER A 202 24.21 -11.47 -3.97
N GLU A 203 24.27 -11.37 -2.64
CA GLU A 203 23.34 -12.04 -1.73
C GLU A 203 22.03 -11.27 -1.53
N LYS A 204 21.84 -10.12 -2.20
CA LYS A 204 20.62 -9.32 -2.10
C LYS A 204 19.46 -9.87 -2.92
N CYS A 205 19.64 -10.97 -3.67
CA CYS A 205 18.66 -11.40 -4.64
C CYS A 205 18.24 -12.86 -4.41
N PRO A 206 16.93 -13.13 -4.27
CA PRO A 206 16.39 -14.48 -4.10
C PRO A 206 16.84 -15.42 -5.20
N ASN A 207 17.48 -16.55 -4.86
CA ASN A 207 17.91 -17.53 -5.86
C ASN A 207 16.71 -18.33 -6.39
N GLU A 208 15.73 -18.56 -5.54
CA GLU A 208 14.59 -19.45 -5.72
C GLU A 208 13.54 -18.85 -6.66
N LEU A 209 13.65 -17.54 -6.93
CA LEU A 209 12.88 -16.85 -7.97
C LEU A 209 13.62 -16.85 -9.32
N ASN A 210 14.77 -17.52 -9.45
CA ASN A 210 15.57 -17.57 -10.68
C ASN A 210 15.81 -16.18 -11.31
N LEU A 211 15.98 -15.15 -10.49
CA LEU A 211 16.14 -13.77 -10.98
C LEU A 211 17.43 -13.62 -11.79
N LYS A 212 18.43 -14.47 -11.55
CA LYS A 212 19.70 -14.48 -12.30
C LYS A 212 19.50 -14.69 -13.80
N ASP A 213 18.42 -15.36 -14.22
CA ASP A 213 18.09 -15.51 -15.65
C ASP A 213 17.81 -14.16 -16.32
N TRP A 214 17.42 -13.15 -15.53
CA TRP A 214 17.17 -11.80 -16.04
C TRP A 214 18.47 -11.03 -16.27
N CYS A 215 19.59 -11.43 -15.66
CA CYS A 215 20.88 -10.77 -15.83
C CYS A 215 21.45 -10.90 -17.24
N SER A 216 21.11 -11.99 -17.94
CA SER A 216 21.68 -12.35 -19.24
C SER A 216 20.68 -12.18 -20.40
N LYS A 217 19.43 -11.80 -20.10
CA LYS A 217 18.42 -11.60 -21.14
C LYS A 217 18.57 -10.21 -21.76
N HIS A 218 19.15 -10.19 -22.96
CA HIS A 218 19.19 -8.98 -23.80
C HIS A 218 17.78 -8.45 -24.12
N ASP A 219 16.80 -9.35 -24.24
CA ASP A 219 15.41 -9.02 -24.56
C ASP A 219 14.51 -8.84 -23.34
N PHE A 220 15.06 -8.72 -22.11
CA PHE A 220 14.22 -8.55 -20.92
C PHE A 220 13.44 -7.22 -20.97
N ILE A 221 14.05 -6.17 -21.53
CA ILE A 221 13.39 -4.89 -21.83
C ILE A 221 13.30 -4.74 -23.34
N LEU A 222 12.37 -5.48 -23.95
CA LEU A 222 11.91 -5.12 -25.30
C LEU A 222 11.30 -3.72 -25.23
N LYS A 223 11.70 -2.84 -26.14
CA LYS A 223 11.23 -1.45 -26.19
C LYS A 223 10.41 -1.24 -27.45
N LEU A 224 9.25 -0.59 -27.28
CA LEU A 224 8.41 -0.20 -28.40
C LEU A 224 8.92 1.08 -29.02
N SER A 225 8.83 1.17 -30.35
CA SER A 225 9.04 2.45 -31.03
C SER A 225 7.86 3.35 -30.72
N CYS A 226 8.15 4.49 -30.09
CA CYS A 226 7.17 5.50 -29.76
C CYS A 226 7.70 6.82 -30.30
N LYS A 227 6.97 7.42 -31.25
CA LYS A 227 7.26 8.80 -31.66
C LYS A 227 6.48 9.69 -30.73
N GLU A 228 7.14 10.60 -30.02
CA GLU A 228 6.43 11.71 -29.40
C GLU A 228 5.66 12.40 -30.53
N SER A 229 4.34 12.19 -30.59
CA SER A 229 3.50 13.05 -31.40
C SER A 229 3.75 14.45 -30.87
N GLN A 230 4.21 15.36 -31.73
CA GLN A 230 4.29 16.78 -31.40
C GLN A 230 2.88 17.21 -31.00
N SER A 231 2.60 17.20 -29.70
CA SER A 231 1.40 17.83 -29.18
C SER A 231 1.55 19.30 -29.53
N ILE A 232 0.66 19.79 -30.39
CA ILE A 232 0.49 21.20 -30.68
C ILE A 232 0.43 21.89 -29.31
N ALA A 233 1.46 22.68 -28.98
CA ALA A 233 1.44 23.54 -27.82
C ALA A 233 0.15 24.38 -27.91
N PRO A 234 -0.65 24.51 -26.84
CA PRO A 234 -1.75 25.47 -26.88
C PRO A 234 -1.13 26.84 -27.19
N GLU A 235 -1.54 27.44 -28.30
CA GLU A 235 -1.22 28.82 -28.62
C GLU A 235 -1.58 29.67 -27.41
N ILE A 236 -0.57 30.11 -26.67
CA ILE A 236 -0.71 31.22 -25.75
C ILE A 236 -0.97 32.42 -26.66
N SER A 237 -2.24 32.83 -26.73
CA SER A 237 -2.65 34.03 -27.45
C SER A 237 -1.77 35.21 -27.01
N GLN A 238 -1.46 36.10 -27.95
CA GLN A 238 -0.55 37.25 -27.80
C GLN A 238 -0.97 38.26 -26.70
N ASP A 239 -2.03 38.02 -25.95
CA ASP A 239 -2.60 38.94 -24.95
C ASP A 239 -1.81 38.99 -23.63
N THR A 240 -0.88 38.07 -23.38
CA THR A 240 -0.10 38.04 -22.11
C THR A 240 1.22 38.83 -22.17
N LYS A 241 1.64 39.32 -23.34
CA LYS A 241 2.86 40.15 -23.46
C LYS A 241 2.65 41.62 -23.11
N ASP A 242 1.41 42.11 -23.12
CA ASP A 242 1.11 43.53 -22.92
C ASP A 242 0.78 43.90 -21.45
N GLN A 243 0.53 42.91 -20.58
CA GLN A 243 0.22 43.18 -19.16
C GLN A 243 1.46 43.38 -18.27
N LEU A 244 2.68 43.16 -18.77
CA LEU A 244 3.93 43.40 -18.03
C LEU A 244 4.51 44.81 -18.22
N LEU A 245 3.87 45.67 -19.02
CA LEU A 245 4.34 47.02 -19.36
C LEU A 245 3.41 48.18 -18.93
N GLN A 246 2.29 47.91 -18.25
CA GLN A 246 1.37 48.96 -17.77
C GLN A 246 1.26 49.00 -16.25
N LYS A 247 2.40 48.96 -15.56
CA LYS A 247 2.46 49.25 -14.12
C LYS A 247 3.38 50.42 -13.83
N GLU A 248 3.10 51.55 -14.48
CA GLU A 248 3.57 52.87 -14.07
C GLU A 248 2.50 53.92 -14.46
N GLN A 249 2.18 54.80 -13.51
CA GLN A 249 1.34 56.02 -13.60
C GLN A 249 -0.17 55.90 -13.29
N GLU A 250 -0.44 55.84 -11.99
CA GLU A 250 -1.22 56.79 -11.18
C GLU A 250 -2.11 57.85 -11.89
N GLY A 251 -3.37 57.97 -11.44
CA GLY A 251 -4.01 59.29 -11.24
C GLY A 251 -5.34 59.59 -11.96
N ASP A 252 -6.38 59.75 -11.14
CA ASP A 252 -7.50 60.70 -11.30
C ASP A 252 -8.81 60.28 -12.02
N ARG A 253 -9.84 61.05 -11.67
CA ARG A 253 -11.24 60.75 -11.36
C ARG A 253 -12.18 61.17 -12.50
N SER A 254 -13.33 60.49 -12.66
CA SER A 254 -14.67 61.12 -12.88
C SER A 254 -15.72 60.14 -13.46
N HIS A 255 -16.92 60.19 -12.86
CA HIS A 255 -18.16 59.50 -13.25
C HIS A 255 -18.79 60.03 -14.56
N ARG A 256 -19.47 59.14 -15.32
CA ARG A 256 -20.84 59.41 -15.82
C ARG A 256 -21.58 58.14 -16.26
N THR A 257 -22.85 58.07 -15.89
CA THR A 257 -23.85 57.04 -16.22
C THR A 257 -24.62 57.38 -17.51
N ASN A 258 -24.99 56.36 -18.30
CA ASN A 258 -26.39 56.01 -18.66
C ASN A 258 -26.46 54.94 -19.78
N PHE A 259 -27.26 53.90 -19.54
CA PHE A 259 -27.82 52.86 -20.44
C PHE A 259 -28.98 53.43 -21.31
N PRO A 260 -29.71 52.67 -22.18
CA PRO A 260 -29.53 51.31 -22.73
C PRO A 260 -29.75 51.20 -24.28
N SER A 261 -29.37 50.08 -24.89
CA SER A 261 -30.17 49.47 -25.97
C SER A 261 -29.79 48.01 -26.23
N HIS A 262 -30.85 47.24 -26.47
CA HIS A 262 -30.98 45.80 -26.59
C HIS A 262 -30.64 45.36 -28.04
N ASP A 263 -29.92 44.24 -28.23
CA ASP A 263 -30.38 43.10 -29.06
C ASP A 263 -29.30 42.01 -29.29
N THR A 264 -29.57 40.88 -28.64
CA THR A 264 -29.43 39.46 -28.97
C THR A 264 -28.52 38.97 -30.13
N HIS A 265 -27.43 38.29 -29.78
CA HIS A 265 -27.17 36.88 -30.14
C HIS A 265 -25.97 36.35 -29.33
N GLY A 266 -26.26 35.61 -28.25
CA GLY A 266 -25.26 34.96 -27.40
C GLY A 266 -25.29 33.46 -27.62
N ASP A 267 -24.30 32.96 -28.35
CA ASP A 267 -23.87 31.57 -28.33
C ASP A 267 -22.73 31.44 -27.30
N GLY A 268 -22.74 30.35 -26.53
CA GLY A 268 -21.69 29.99 -25.58
C GLY A 268 -21.79 30.58 -24.17
N ILE A 269 -22.11 29.72 -23.19
CA ILE A 269 -21.35 29.45 -21.95
C ILE A 269 -22.24 28.60 -21.04
N THR A 270 -22.01 27.28 -21.06
CA THR A 270 -22.50 26.33 -20.05
C THR A 270 -21.29 25.69 -19.38
N THR A 271 -20.48 26.47 -18.66
CA THR A 271 -19.35 25.94 -17.87
C THR A 271 -19.17 26.58 -16.50
N SER A 272 -19.84 27.71 -16.21
CA SER A 272 -19.76 28.37 -14.89
C SER A 272 -20.78 27.83 -13.89
N THR A 273 -21.95 27.34 -14.34
CA THR A 273 -23.02 26.88 -13.43
C THR A 273 -22.66 25.59 -12.69
N ASP A 274 -21.87 24.71 -13.32
CA ASP A 274 -21.56 23.38 -12.79
C ASP A 274 -20.47 23.42 -11.70
N TYR A 275 -19.59 24.44 -11.75
CA TYR A 275 -18.55 24.68 -10.72
C TYR A 275 -19.16 25.18 -9.41
N TYR A 276 -20.09 26.14 -9.47
CA TYR A 276 -20.77 26.65 -8.28
C TYR A 276 -21.78 25.65 -7.69
N ALA A 277 -22.40 24.79 -8.52
CA ALA A 277 -23.24 23.70 -8.05
C ALA A 277 -22.44 22.64 -7.26
N LYS A 278 -21.22 22.30 -7.71
CA LYS A 278 -20.33 21.34 -7.03
C LYS A 278 -19.75 21.88 -5.71
N LEU A 279 -19.51 23.19 -5.60
CA LEU A 279 -19.09 23.82 -4.35
C LEU A 279 -20.24 23.91 -3.33
N GLY A 280 -21.47 24.14 -3.77
CA GLY A 280 -22.65 24.18 -2.91
C GLY A 280 -22.90 22.85 -2.17
N VAL A 281 -22.65 21.72 -2.83
CA VAL A 281 -22.81 20.39 -2.24
C VAL A 281 -21.76 20.10 -1.16
N SER A 282 -20.50 20.49 -1.38
CA SER A 282 -19.41 20.22 -0.42
C SER A 282 -19.50 21.03 0.87
N ILE A 283 -20.02 22.27 0.82
CA ILE A 283 -20.15 23.13 2.00
C ILE A 283 -21.26 22.62 2.94
N SER A 284 -22.31 21.99 2.40
CA SER A 284 -23.40 21.41 3.20
C SER A 284 -22.96 20.20 4.04
N PHE A 285 -21.99 19.40 3.58
CA PHE A 285 -21.51 18.22 4.34
C PHE A 285 -20.65 18.58 5.56
N LEU A 286 -19.89 19.68 5.50
CA LEU A 286 -19.07 20.18 6.63
C LEU A 286 -19.93 20.63 7.81
N GLY A 287 -21.09 21.23 7.53
CA GLY A 287 -22.05 21.63 8.57
C GLY A 287 -22.66 20.43 9.29
N ILE A 288 -23.03 19.38 8.55
CA ILE A 288 -23.65 18.16 9.10
C ILE A 288 -22.68 17.39 10.02
N LEU A 289 -21.42 17.22 9.60
CA LEU A 289 -20.39 16.56 10.40
C LEU A 289 -20.11 17.28 11.73
N SER A 290 -20.11 18.62 11.70
CA SER A 290 -19.90 19.44 12.90
C SER A 290 -21.04 19.30 13.91
N SER A 291 -22.29 19.20 13.45
CA SER A 291 -23.45 18.98 14.32
C SER A 291 -23.43 17.59 14.98
N PHE A 292 -23.03 16.54 14.25
CA PHE A 292 -22.90 15.19 14.82
C PHE A 292 -21.83 15.11 15.91
N PHE A 293 -20.68 15.77 15.72
CA PHE A 293 -19.62 15.79 16.73
C PHE A 293 -20.07 16.53 18.00
N TYR A 294 -20.82 17.63 17.85
CA TYR A 294 -21.37 18.37 18.98
C TYR A 294 -22.42 17.54 19.75
N LEU A 295 -23.31 16.85 19.04
CA LEU A 295 -24.29 15.95 19.66
C LEU A 295 -23.63 14.73 20.33
N TYR A 296 -22.56 14.19 19.76
CA TYR A 296 -21.80 13.11 20.39
C TYR A 296 -21.19 13.54 21.73
N LYS A 297 -20.66 14.77 21.81
CA LYS A 297 -19.96 15.27 23.00
C LYS A 297 -20.88 15.82 24.09
N TYR A 298 -22.04 16.38 23.72
CA TYR A 298 -22.89 17.14 24.66
C TYR A 298 -24.29 16.55 24.89
N THR A 299 -24.67 15.46 24.22
CA THR A 299 -25.95 14.77 24.45
C THR A 299 -25.73 13.39 25.09
N THR A 300 -26.73 12.89 25.82
CA THR A 300 -26.73 11.59 26.53
C THR A 300 -26.48 10.36 25.65
N PHE A 301 -26.43 10.54 24.33
CA PHE A 301 -26.15 9.51 23.32
C PHE A 301 -24.73 8.92 23.44
N GLY A 302 -23.71 9.71 23.82
CA GLY A 302 -22.34 9.20 24.00
C GLY A 302 -22.22 8.16 25.12
N ASN A 303 -22.91 8.38 26.24
CA ASN A 303 -22.95 7.43 27.35
C ASN A 303 -23.73 6.15 27.01
N TRP A 304 -24.76 6.23 26.16
CA TRP A 304 -25.54 5.07 25.74
C TRP A 304 -24.70 4.08 24.91
N ILE A 305 -23.88 4.57 23.98
CA ILE A 305 -22.99 3.75 23.14
C ILE A 305 -21.93 3.03 23.99
N ASN A 306 -21.29 3.74 24.93
CA ASN A 306 -20.31 3.14 25.84
C ASN A 306 -20.92 2.08 26.77
N SER A 307 -22.17 2.27 27.21
CA SER A 307 -22.86 1.31 28.11
C SER A 307 -23.24 -0.02 27.45
N LYS A 308 -23.48 -0.03 26.12
CA LYS A 308 -23.77 -1.26 25.38
C LYS A 308 -22.52 -2.05 25.03
N ILE A 309 -21.41 -1.38 24.77
CA ILE A 309 -20.12 -2.02 24.47
C ILE A 309 -19.54 -2.69 25.73
N LEU A 310 -19.71 -2.10 26.91
CA LEU A 310 -19.23 -2.69 28.17
C LEU A 310 -20.04 -3.91 28.62
N LYS A 311 -21.31 -4.03 28.21
CA LYS A 311 -22.19 -5.15 28.59
C LYS A 311 -21.96 -6.44 27.79
N GLN A 312 -21.15 -6.43 26.73
CA GLN A 312 -20.80 -7.65 25.98
C GLN A 312 -19.56 -8.40 26.53
N LYS A 313 -18.88 -7.88 27.57
CA LYS A 313 -17.63 -8.46 28.08
C LYS A 313 -17.72 -9.21 29.41
N ILE A 314 -18.92 -9.47 29.92
CA ILE A 314 -19.15 -10.34 31.10
C ILE A 314 -20.20 -11.37 30.72
N ASN A 315 -19.76 -12.43 30.05
CA ASN A 315 -20.41 -13.75 29.97
C ASN A 315 -19.50 -14.72 29.21
N ALA A 316 -18.46 -15.18 29.90
CA ALA A 316 -17.77 -16.42 29.54
C ALA A 316 -17.64 -17.23 30.84
N ASN A 317 -18.38 -18.33 30.90
CA ASN A 317 -18.45 -19.25 32.02
C ASN A 317 -17.06 -19.76 32.42
N LEU A 318 -16.81 -19.74 33.73
CA LEU A 318 -15.76 -20.52 34.39
C LEU A 318 -16.21 -21.98 34.40
N ASP A 319 -15.41 -22.86 33.81
CA ASP A 319 -15.50 -24.28 34.09
C ASP A 319 -14.08 -24.91 34.15
N GLN A 320 -13.70 -25.22 35.39
CA GLN A 320 -12.96 -26.40 35.83
C GLN A 320 -11.75 -26.86 34.99
N ASN A 321 -10.58 -26.24 35.19
CA ASN A 321 -9.26 -26.88 35.02
C ASN A 321 -8.08 -26.09 35.64
N SER A 322 -8.29 -25.30 36.69
CA SER A 322 -7.25 -24.45 37.31
C SER A 322 -6.64 -24.99 38.61
N GLN A 323 -6.87 -26.26 38.95
CA GLN A 323 -6.33 -26.85 40.20
C GLN A 323 -5.07 -27.72 40.03
N THR A 324 -4.54 -27.91 38.82
CA THR A 324 -3.36 -28.78 38.59
C THR A 324 -2.09 -28.05 38.16
N PHE A 325 -2.07 -26.71 38.09
CA PHE A 325 -0.90 -25.95 37.64
C PHE A 325 -0.21 -25.11 38.73
N LEU A 326 -0.78 -25.02 39.94
CA LEU A 326 -0.26 -24.17 41.03
C LEU A 326 0.64 -24.91 42.03
N GLU A 327 0.77 -26.22 41.92
CA GLU A 327 1.49 -27.05 42.90
C GLU A 327 2.95 -27.35 42.50
N HIS A 328 3.37 -26.92 41.31
CA HIS A 328 4.72 -27.22 40.79
C HIS A 328 5.72 -26.05 40.88
N ASP A 329 5.28 -24.83 41.22
CA ASP A 329 6.11 -23.62 41.25
C ASP A 329 6.50 -23.13 42.66
N LEU A 330 6.11 -23.83 43.73
CA LEU A 330 6.41 -23.41 45.12
C LEU A 330 7.59 -24.16 45.78
N ASN A 331 8.17 -25.17 45.13
CA ASN A 331 9.23 -25.99 45.72
C ASN A 331 10.58 -25.78 45.02
N ASN A 332 11.06 -24.54 44.89
CA ASN A 332 12.47 -24.24 44.60
C ASN A 332 12.76 -22.74 44.78
N MET A 333 12.92 -22.27 46.03
CA MET A 333 13.87 -21.18 46.35
C MET A 333 14.10 -21.21 47.87
N ASP A 334 15.18 -21.88 48.28
CA ASP A 334 15.87 -21.59 49.53
C ASP A 334 17.36 -21.37 49.20
N GLU A 335 18.01 -20.61 50.07
CA GLU A 335 19.43 -20.21 50.13
C GLU A 335 19.90 -19.02 49.28
N SER A 336 19.85 -17.84 49.91
CA SER A 336 21.02 -17.09 50.39
C SER A 336 20.87 -15.58 50.20
N LEU A 337 20.69 -14.84 51.31
CA LEU A 337 21.43 -13.63 51.62
C LEU A 337 21.12 -13.20 53.06
N TYR A 338 22.16 -13.27 53.87
CA TYR A 338 22.22 -12.95 55.29
C TYR A 338 22.07 -11.44 55.56
N ASN A 339 21.40 -11.16 56.69
CA ASN A 339 21.56 -10.05 57.63
C ASN A 339 21.56 -8.60 57.14
N ASP A 340 20.58 -7.84 57.63
CA ASP A 340 20.88 -6.66 58.42
C ASP A 340 19.89 -6.52 59.59
N ASP A 341 20.50 -6.34 60.77
CA ASP A 341 19.92 -6.11 62.10
C ASP A 341 18.95 -4.94 62.14
N TYR A 342 17.78 -5.10 62.80
CA TYR A 342 17.31 -4.17 63.84
C TYR A 342 16.24 -4.86 64.70
N ASN A 343 16.66 -5.28 65.90
CA ASN A 343 15.79 -5.73 66.99
C ASN A 343 15.15 -4.52 67.70
N VAL A 344 13.81 -4.48 67.75
CA VAL A 344 13.08 -3.71 68.77
C VAL A 344 12.22 -4.70 69.57
N THR A 345 12.71 -5.02 70.76
CA THR A 345 12.04 -5.79 71.80
C THR A 345 10.91 -4.99 72.45
N TYR A 346 9.73 -5.62 72.59
CA TYR A 346 8.68 -5.18 73.52
C TYR A 346 8.39 -6.35 74.46
N HIS A 347 8.66 -6.18 75.75
CA HIS A 347 8.15 -7.06 76.81
C HIS A 347 7.22 -6.24 77.73
N PRO A 348 6.03 -6.76 78.05
CA PRO A 348 5.03 -6.06 78.85
C PRO A 348 5.24 -6.27 80.35
N SER A 349 4.84 -5.27 81.13
CA SER A 349 4.41 -5.38 82.53
C SER A 349 3.44 -4.27 82.85
#